data_AF-A0A920B6M9-F1
#
_entry.id   AF-A0A920B6M9-F1
#
_cell.length_a   1.000
_cell.length_b   1.000
_cell.length_c   1.000
_cell.angle_alpha   90.00
_cell.angle_beta   90.00
_cell.angle_gamma   90.00
#
_symmetry.space_group_name_H-M   'P 1'
#
loop_
_entity.id
_entity.type
_entity.pdbx_description
1 polymer ?
#
loop_
_entity_poly.entity_id
_entity_poly.type
_entity_poly.pdbx_seq_one_letter_code
_entity_poly.pdbx_strand_id
1 'polypeptide(L)' 'MKELALPLRIVLTGTKSSPGIFEILDLLGAEIIKERIEENCS' A
#
# COMPACT_ATOMS: atom_id res chain seq x y z
N MET A 1 5.24 -3.58 -12.47
CA MET A 1 5.34 -4.05 -11.05
C MET A 1 6.37 -3.27 -10.24
N LYS A 2 7.66 -3.25 -10.62
CA LYS A 2 8.71 -2.53 -9.84
C LYS A 2 8.40 -1.04 -9.62
N GLU A 3 7.82 -0.38 -10.62
CA GLU A 3 7.50 1.05 -10.56
C GLU A 3 6.33 1.38 -9.63
N LEU A 4 5.41 0.43 -9.41
CA LEU A 4 4.21 0.65 -8.58
C LEU A 4 4.40 0.19 -7.13
N ALA A 5 5.31 -0.74 -6.87
CA ALA A 5 5.48 -1.33 -5.54
C ALA A 5 5.90 -0.30 -4.47
N LEU A 6 6.79 0.63 -4.81
CA LEU A 6 7.22 1.66 -3.87
C LEU A 6 6.13 2.73 -3.64
N PRO A 7 5.49 3.30 -4.67
CA PRO A 7 4.33 4.19 -4.49
C PRO A 7 3.21 3.54 -3.66
N LEU A 8 2.82 2.30 -3.98
CA LEU A 8 1.81 1.57 -3.20
C LEU A 8 2.23 1.38 -1.75
N ARG A 9 3.51 1.07 -1.48
CA ARG A 9 4.00 0.97 -0.10
C ARG A 9 3.84 2.29 0.66
N ILE A 10 4.15 3.41 0.03
CA ILE A 10 4.00 4.74 0.65
C ILE A 10 2.52 5.04 0.91
N VAL A 11 1.65 4.85 -0.08
CA VAL A 11 0.20 5.07 0.07
C VAL A 11 -0.38 4.20 1.19
N LEU A 12 0.01 2.92 1.23
CA LEU A 12 -0.56 1.97 2.17
C LEU A 12 0.04 2.05 3.57
N THR A 13 1.26 2.56 3.76
CA THR A 13 1.94 2.50 5.07
C THR A 13 2.49 3.83 5.57
N GLY A 14 2.41 4.90 4.78
CA GLY A 14 2.96 6.22 5.10
C GLY A 14 4.50 6.27 5.08
N THR A 15 5.18 5.16 4.76
CA THR A 15 6.64 5.06 4.81
C THR A 15 7.20 4.28 3.62
N LYS A 16 8.47 4.55 3.29
CA LYS A 16 9.25 3.79 2.31
C LYS A 16 9.84 2.51 2.91
N SER A 17 10.01 2.49 4.23
CA SER A 17 10.55 1.41 5.05
C SER A 17 9.40 0.68 5.75
N SER A 18 8.83 -0.30 5.05
CA SER A 18 7.90 -1.25 5.61
C SER A 18 8.06 -2.58 4.85
N PRO A 19 7.38 -3.65 5.27
CA PRO A 19 7.52 -5.00 4.72
C PRO A 19 7.43 -5.09 3.17
N GLY A 20 7.65 -6.30 2.64
CA GLY A 20 7.41 -6.56 1.21
C GLY A 20 5.99 -6.15 0.82
N ILE A 21 5.77 -5.66 -0.41
CA ILE A 21 4.43 -5.19 -0.82
C ILE A 21 3.37 -6.27 -0.63
N PHE A 22 3.69 -7.54 -0.86
CA PHE A 22 2.77 -8.66 -0.66
C PHE A 22 2.45 -8.93 0.82
N GLU A 23 3.40 -8.77 1.75
CA GLU A 23 3.14 -8.88 3.18
C GLU A 23 2.19 -7.77 3.66
N ILE A 24 2.37 -6.56 3.11
CA ILE A 24 1.47 -5.43 3.40
C ILE A 24 0.05 -5.75 2.92
N LEU A 25 -0.08 -6.29 1.70
CA LEU A 25 -1.39 -6.63 1.13
C LEU A 25 -2.09 -7.71 1.96
N ASP A 26 -1.35 -8.75 2.38
CA ASP A 26 -1.88 -9.85 3.18
C ASP A 26 -2.28 -9.39 4.60
N LEU A 27 -1.47 -8.53 5.22
CA LEU A 27 -1.70 -8.04 6.59
C LEU A 27 -2.84 -7.02 6.68
N LEU A 28 -3.01 -6.15 5.68
CA LEU A 28 -4.05 -5.11 5.69
C LEU A 28 -5.42 -5.61 5.22
N GLY A 29 -5.44 -6.55 4.26
CA GLY A 29 -6.68 -7.02 3.64
C GLY A 29 -7.34 -5.99 2.70
N ALA A 30 -8.24 -6.49 1.86
CA ALA A 30 -8.74 -5.76 0.69
C ALA A 30 -9.46 -4.45 1.02
N GLU A 31 -10.24 -4.40 2.11
CA GLU A 31 -11.06 -3.24 2.45
C GLU A 31 -10.21 -2.04 2.89
N ILE A 32 -9.24 -2.26 3.77
CA ILE A 32 -8.30 -1.19 4.21
C ILE A 32 -7.44 -0.70 3.04
N ILE A 33 -7.06 -1.59 2.12
CA ILE A 33 -6.29 -1.22 0.94
C ILE A 33 -7.08 -0.26 0.05
N LYS A 34 -8.36 -0.56 -0.22
CA LYS A 34 -9.22 0.31 -1.04
C LYS A 34 -9.41 1.67 -0.38
N GLU A 35 -9.76 1.69 0.90
CA GLU A 35 -9.95 2.92 1.67
C GLU A 35 -8.73 3.83 1.57
N ARG A 36 -7.53 3.30 1.85
CA ARG A 36 -6.28 4.09 1.79
C ARG A 36 -5.96 4.59 0.39
N ILE A 37 -6.25 3.81 -0.65
CA ILE A 37 -6.05 4.24 -2.03
C ILE A 37 -7.02 5.38 -2.38
N GLU A 38 -8.31 5.23 -2.03
CA GLU A 38 -9.33 6.26 -2.28
C GLU A 38 -8.99 7.58 -1.56
N GLU A 39 -8.52 7.53 -0.31
CA GLU A 39 -8.10 8.71 0.44
C GLU A 39 -6.90 9.46 -0.17
N ASN A 40 -6.01 8.76 -0.87
CA ASN A 40 -4.72 9.33 -1.32
C ASN A 40 -4.65 9.56 -2.83
N CYS A 41 -5.61 9.05 -3.61
CA CYS A 41 -5.60 9.10 -5.08
C CYS A 41 -6.87 9.72 -5.68
N SER A 42 -7.69 10.40 -4.86
CA SER A 42 -8.88 11.16 -5.30
C SER A 42 -8.57 12.55 -5.84
#